data_AF-A0A968KIL0-F1
#
_entry.id   AF-A0A968KIL0-F1
#
_cell.length_a   1.000
_cell.length_b   1.000
_cell.length_c   1.000
_cell.angle_alpha   90.00
_cell.angle_beta   90.00
_cell.angle_gamma   90.00
#
_symmetry.space_group_name_H-M   'P 1'
#
loop_
_entity.id
_entity.type
_entity.pdbx_description
1 polymer ?
#
loop_
_entity_poly.entity_id
_entity_poly.type
_entity_poly.pdbx_seq_one_letter_code
_entity_poly.pdbx_strand_id
1 'polypeptide(L)'
;MKPKRTDELTEHEKGILVPYLTDVEARVFSLKNLNPEVIGAALARYSRAPTGFKETVAREFLNPDGTPNDVKGSEMIDRVVNKFGDESVAELAVVPLCIEEISNLMTKIIEDCR
;
A
#
# COMPACT_ATOMS: atom_id res chain seq x y z
N MET A 1 -8.83 17.48 17.75
CA MET A 1 -8.05 16.37 17.18
C MET A 1 -8.99 15.63 16.24
N LYS A 2 -8.77 15.62 14.92
CA LYS A 2 -9.60 14.81 14.03
C LYS A 2 -9.41 13.34 14.45
N PRO A 3 -10.48 12.54 14.62
CA PRO A 3 -10.33 11.16 15.05
C PRO A 3 -9.35 10.47 14.09
N LYS A 4 -8.43 9.68 14.66
CA LYS A 4 -7.62 8.72 13.90
C LYS A 4 -8.64 7.89 13.12
N ARG A 5 -8.64 7.97 11.78
CA ARG A 5 -9.56 7.16 10.96
C ARG A 5 -9.45 5.72 11.47
N THR A 6 -10.57 5.10 11.81
CA THR A 6 -10.57 3.71 12.29
C THR A 6 -9.83 2.85 11.28
N ASP A 7 -8.98 1.95 11.77
CA ASP A 7 -8.27 0.94 10.97
C ASP A 7 -9.20 -0.21 10.51
N GLU A 8 -10.51 0.06 10.48
CA GLU A 8 -11.51 -0.86 9.97
C GLU A 8 -11.93 -0.40 8.58
N LEU A 9 -11.86 -1.32 7.62
CA LEU A 9 -12.42 -1.14 6.29
C LEU A 9 -13.95 -1.21 6.36
N THR A 10 -14.61 -0.26 5.70
CA THR A 10 -16.05 -0.37 5.42
C THR A 10 -16.33 -1.45 4.38
N GLU A 11 -17.56 -1.96 4.32
CA GLU A 11 -17.96 -2.95 3.30
C GLU A 11 -17.75 -2.44 1.87
N HIS A 12 -17.93 -1.14 1.64
CA HIS A 12 -17.64 -0.53 0.35
C HIS A 12 -16.13 -0.54 0.04
N GLU A 13 -15.29 -0.15 1.01
CA GLU A 13 -13.83 -0.18 0.87
C GLU A 13 -13.30 -1.60 0.62
N LYS A 14 -13.88 -2.60 1.29
CA LYS A 14 -13.58 -4.00 1.01
C LYS A 14 -13.93 -4.38 -0.43
N GLY A 15 -15.14 -4.00 -0.88
CA GLY A 15 -15.63 -4.28 -2.23
C GLY A 15 -14.70 -3.72 -3.32
N ILE A 16 -14.24 -2.48 -3.18
CA ILE A 16 -13.34 -1.85 -4.16
C ILE A 16 -11.90 -2.40 -4.10
N LEU A 17 -11.49 -3.03 -3.00
CA LEU A 17 -10.15 -3.63 -2.84
C LEU A 17 -10.01 -5.04 -3.45
N VAL A 18 -11.11 -5.79 -3.59
CA VAL A 18 -11.12 -7.17 -4.12
C VAL A 18 -10.34 -7.33 -5.44
N PRO A 19 -10.43 -6.41 -6.42
CA PRO A 19 -9.67 -6.54 -7.67
C PRO A 19 -8.17 -6.40 -7.49
N TYR A 20 -7.70 -5.75 -6.42
CA TYR A 20 -6.32 -5.31 -6.25
C TYR A 20 -5.53 -6.05 -5.19
N LEU A 21 -6.19 -6.84 -4.34
CA LEU A 21 -5.53 -7.67 -3.33
C LEU A 21 -5.77 -9.15 -3.61
N THR A 22 -4.81 -10.01 -3.25
CA THR A 22 -5.03 -11.46 -3.27
C THR A 22 -6.12 -11.88 -2.29
N ASP A 23 -6.15 -11.25 -1.11
CA ASP A 23 -7.15 -11.44 -0.07
C ASP A 23 -7.25 -10.14 0.76
N VAL A 24 -8.46 -9.60 0.92
CA VAL A 24 -8.71 -8.34 1.63
C VAL A 24 -8.70 -8.54 3.16
N GLU A 25 -9.01 -9.73 3.64
CA GLU A 25 -9.13 -10.04 5.08
C GLU A 25 -7.85 -10.70 5.63
N ALA A 26 -7.04 -11.33 4.78
CA ALA A 26 -5.81 -11.98 5.21
C ALA A 26 -4.73 -11.00 5.72
N ARG A 27 -3.91 -11.46 6.66
CA ARG A 27 -2.71 -10.73 7.14
C ARG A 27 -1.49 -10.91 6.24
N VAL A 28 -1.53 -11.90 5.34
CA VAL A 28 -0.53 -12.13 4.31
C VAL A 28 -1.22 -12.02 2.97
N PHE A 29 -0.82 -11.03 2.18
CA PHE A 29 -1.47 -10.73 0.90
C PHE A 29 -0.50 -10.04 -0.05
N SER A 30 -0.86 -9.98 -1.32
CA SER A 30 -0.10 -9.27 -2.35
C SER A 30 -1.00 -8.34 -3.14
N LEU A 31 -0.42 -7.27 -3.69
CA LEU A 31 -1.12 -6.39 -4.61
C LEU A 31 -1.08 -6.96 -6.03
N LYS A 32 -2.16 -6.77 -6.77
CA LYS A 32 -2.34 -7.16 -8.17
C LYS A 32 -3.10 -6.07 -8.91
N ASN A 33 -3.03 -6.06 -10.24
CA ASN A 33 -3.87 -5.19 -11.10
C ASN A 33 -3.77 -3.67 -10.81
N LEU A 34 -2.70 -3.21 -10.16
CA LEU A 34 -2.36 -1.81 -9.98
C LEU A 34 -1.11 -1.51 -10.82
N ASN A 35 -1.01 -0.28 -11.34
CA ASN A 35 0.22 0.15 -12.00
C ASN A 35 1.37 0.27 -10.98
N PRO A 36 2.62 0.10 -11.43
CA PRO A 36 3.79 0.18 -10.57
C PRO A 36 3.89 1.47 -9.74
N GLU A 37 3.49 2.60 -10.32
CA GLU A 37 3.55 3.90 -9.66
C GLU A 37 2.61 3.98 -8.45
N VAL A 38 1.37 3.49 -8.56
CA VAL A 38 0.44 3.45 -7.42
C VAL A 38 0.93 2.47 -6.35
N ILE A 39 1.50 1.33 -6.75
CA ILE A 39 2.07 0.36 -5.79
C ILE A 39 3.20 1.00 -4.99
N GLY A 40 4.20 1.56 -5.68
CA GLY A 40 5.34 2.21 -5.03
C GLY A 40 4.92 3.40 -4.17
N ALA A 41 3.98 4.22 -4.66
CA ALA A 41 3.44 5.35 -3.92
C ALA A 41 2.70 4.92 -2.65
N ALA A 42 1.88 3.87 -2.72
CA ALA A 42 1.14 3.33 -1.58
C ALA A 42 2.09 2.79 -0.51
N LEU A 43 3.11 2.03 -0.91
CA LEU A 43 4.15 1.51 -0.01
C LEU A 43 4.92 2.66 0.67
N ALA A 44 5.34 3.66 -0.10
CA ALA A 44 6.02 4.84 0.45
C ALA A 44 5.13 5.62 1.42
N ARG A 45 3.84 5.81 1.06
CA ARG A 45 2.85 6.53 1.88
C ARG A 45 2.58 5.84 3.20
N TYR A 46 2.46 4.52 3.17
CA TYR A 46 2.06 3.69 4.30
C TYR A 46 3.02 3.82 5.49
N SER A 47 4.32 3.95 5.23
CA SER A 47 5.35 4.14 6.27
C SER A 47 5.06 5.29 7.25
N ARG A 48 4.24 6.27 6.84
CA ARG A 48 3.86 7.45 7.62
C ARG A 48 2.35 7.65 7.66
N ALA A 49 1.56 6.65 7.28
CA ALA A 49 0.11 6.74 7.31
C ALA A 49 -0.42 6.60 8.74
N PRO A 50 -1.50 7.32 9.08
CA PRO A 50 -2.17 7.13 10.36
C PRO A 50 -3.04 5.86 10.37
N THR A 51 -3.13 5.16 9.24
CA THR A 51 -3.96 3.97 8.99
C THR A 51 -3.15 2.79 8.50
N GLY A 52 -3.73 1.59 8.54
CA GLY A 52 -3.22 0.38 7.89
C GLY A 52 -3.00 0.52 6.37
N PHE A 53 -2.33 -0.46 5.78
CA PHE A 53 -1.93 -0.42 4.37
C PHE A 53 -3.15 -0.47 3.45
N LYS A 54 -4.10 -1.38 3.70
CA LYS A 54 -5.31 -1.56 2.88
C LYS A 54 -6.19 -0.32 2.90
N GLU A 55 -6.34 0.32 4.05
CA GLU A 55 -7.07 1.57 4.23
C GLU A 55 -6.36 2.70 3.47
N THR A 56 -5.03 2.74 3.52
CA THR A 56 -4.24 3.72 2.77
C THR A 56 -4.50 3.58 1.28
N VAL A 57 -4.48 2.34 0.75
CA VAL A 57 -4.81 2.07 -0.65
C VAL A 57 -6.23 2.52 -0.98
N ALA A 58 -7.24 2.02 -0.26
CA ALA A 58 -8.65 2.30 -0.54
C ALA A 58 -9.01 3.78 -0.43
N ARG A 59 -8.44 4.51 0.54
CA ARG A 59 -8.84 5.88 0.86
C ARG A 59 -7.99 6.95 0.17
N GLU A 60 -6.79 6.59 -0.29
CA GLU A 60 -5.86 7.56 -0.87
C GLU A 60 -5.44 7.26 -2.30
N PHE A 61 -5.50 6.00 -2.74
CA PHE A 61 -4.99 5.54 -4.05
C PHE A 61 -6.04 4.92 -4.97
N LEU A 62 -7.27 4.73 -4.48
CA LEU A 62 -8.42 4.42 -5.32
C LEU A 62 -9.33 5.66 -5.41
N ASN A 63 -9.96 5.82 -6.57
CA ASN A 63 -11.05 6.76 -6.76
C ASN A 63 -12.33 6.21 -6.10
N PRO A 64 -13.36 7.04 -5.87
CA PRO A 64 -14.62 6.60 -5.27
C PRO A 64 -15.35 5.49 -6.04
N ASP A 65 -15.05 5.31 -7.33
CA ASP A 65 -15.58 4.24 -8.18
C ASP A 65 -14.73 2.96 -8.14
N GLY A 66 -13.66 2.94 -7.33
CA GLY A 66 -12.73 1.83 -7.20
C GLY A 66 -11.68 1.74 -8.29
N THR A 67 -11.59 2.69 -9.23
CA THR A 67 -10.50 2.73 -10.22
C THR A 67 -9.20 3.25 -9.58
N PRO A 68 -8.02 2.87 -10.10
CA PRO A 68 -6.75 3.39 -9.58
C PRO A 68 -6.66 4.91 -9.78
N ASN A 69 -6.13 5.62 -8.78
CA ASN A 69 -5.83 7.05 -8.89
C ASN A 69 -4.39 7.23 -9.38
N ASP A 70 -4.20 7.08 -10.69
CA ASP A 70 -2.89 7.16 -11.34
C ASP A 70 -2.23 8.52 -11.12
N VAL A 71 -2.97 9.62 -11.24
CA VAL A 71 -2.46 10.99 -11.05
C VAL A 71 -1.79 11.13 -9.68
N LYS A 72 -2.45 10.64 -8.63
CA LYS A 72 -1.91 10.70 -7.29
C LYS A 72 -0.74 9.74 -7.07
N GLY A 73 -0.77 8.57 -7.72
CA GLY A 73 0.37 7.64 -7.77
C GLY A 73 1.61 8.34 -8.32
N SER A 74 1.50 8.91 -9.53
CA SER A 74 2.59 9.62 -10.20
C SER A 74 3.09 10.81 -9.39
N GLU A 75 2.21 11.69 -8.89
CA GLU A 75 2.61 12.85 -8.07
C GLU A 75 3.37 12.46 -6.80
N MET A 76 3.00 11.33 -6.20
CA MET A 76 3.63 10.84 -4.98
C MET A 76 4.99 10.20 -5.30
N ILE A 77 5.10 9.40 -6.36
CA ILE A 77 6.37 8.86 -6.84
C ILE A 77 7.31 9.99 -7.23
N ASP A 78 6.87 10.96 -8.02
CA ASP A 78 7.66 12.11 -8.41
C ASP A 78 8.19 12.86 -7.19
N ARG A 79 7.35 13.03 -6.17
CA ARG A 79 7.79 13.65 -4.92
C ARG A 79 8.86 12.83 -4.21
N VAL A 80 8.73 11.50 -4.20
CA VAL A 80 9.69 10.61 -3.55
C VAL A 80 11.01 10.58 -4.31
N VAL A 81 10.98 10.37 -5.63
CA VAL A 81 12.16 10.38 -6.50
C VAL A 81 12.85 11.73 -6.46
N ASN A 82 12.13 12.85 -6.62
CA ASN A 82 12.75 14.18 -6.60
C ASN A 82 13.31 14.57 -5.22
N LYS A 83 12.69 14.13 -4.12
CA LYS A 83 13.17 14.48 -2.77
C LYS A 83 14.27 13.57 -2.24
N PHE A 84 14.29 12.31 -2.64
CA PHE A 84 15.19 11.31 -2.06
C PHE A 84 16.18 10.70 -3.06
N GLY A 85 16.02 10.98 -4.37
CA GLY A 85 16.86 10.43 -5.43
C GLY A 85 16.77 8.90 -5.53
N ASP A 86 15.65 8.34 -5.04
CA ASP A 86 15.55 6.92 -4.73
C ASP A 86 14.77 6.18 -5.82
N GLU A 87 15.49 5.65 -6.81
CA GLU A 87 14.93 4.79 -7.85
C GLU A 87 14.47 3.42 -7.28
N SER A 88 14.95 3.02 -6.09
CA SER A 88 14.63 1.70 -5.52
C SER A 88 13.14 1.54 -5.18
N VAL A 89 12.41 2.65 -4.98
CA VAL A 89 10.95 2.62 -4.76
C VAL A 89 10.21 2.12 -6.01
N ALA A 90 10.75 2.36 -7.21
CA ALA A 90 10.19 1.82 -8.43
C ALA A 90 10.43 0.30 -8.56
N GLU A 91 11.52 -0.22 -7.99
CA GLU A 91 11.85 -1.65 -7.97
C GLU A 91 10.92 -2.46 -7.06
N LEU A 92 10.30 -1.83 -6.05
CA LEU A 92 9.34 -2.47 -5.14
C LEU A 92 8.04 -2.92 -5.83
N ALA A 93 7.78 -2.47 -7.06
CA ALA A 93 6.55 -2.75 -7.80
C ALA A 93 6.52 -4.12 -8.49
N VAL A 94 7.60 -4.92 -8.45
CA VAL A 94 7.68 -6.18 -9.21
C VAL A 94 6.86 -7.29 -8.56
N VAL A 95 7.02 -7.52 -7.24
CA VAL A 95 6.20 -8.48 -6.46
C VAL A 95 5.96 -7.92 -5.06
N PRO A 96 4.89 -7.15 -4.83
CA PRO A 96 4.63 -6.58 -3.52
C PRO A 96 3.98 -7.63 -2.60
N LEU A 97 4.76 -8.24 -1.72
CA LEU A 97 4.27 -9.12 -0.66
C LEU A 97 4.13 -8.33 0.65
N CYS A 98 2.92 -8.31 1.20
CA CYS A 98 2.60 -7.68 2.47
C CYS A 98 2.39 -8.76 3.55
N ILE A 99 3.06 -8.58 4.69
CA ILE A 99 2.96 -9.46 5.85
C ILE A 99 2.72 -8.56 7.07
N GLU A 100 1.49 -8.59 7.58
CA GLU A 100 1.05 -7.75 8.69
C GLU A 100 0.94 -8.54 10.00
N GLU A 101 0.98 -7.82 11.13
CA GLU A 101 0.85 -8.39 12.49
C GLU A 101 1.87 -9.47 12.86
N ILE A 102 3.06 -9.42 12.27
CA ILE A 102 4.18 -10.28 12.65
C ILE A 102 5.06 -9.66 13.72
N SER A 103 5.75 -10.51 14.48
CA SER A 103 6.69 -10.07 15.50
C SER A 103 7.97 -9.49 14.87
N ASN A 104 8.65 -8.62 15.62
CA ASN A 104 9.98 -8.13 15.24
C ASN A 104 11.03 -9.24 15.12
N LEU A 105 10.81 -10.42 15.72
CA LEU A 105 11.70 -11.57 15.53
C LEU A 105 11.47 -12.21 14.15
N MET A 106 10.20 -12.34 13.74
CA MET A 106 9.85 -12.85 12.41
C MET A 106 10.40 -11.97 11.30
N THR A 107 10.37 -10.63 11.47
CA THR A 107 10.97 -9.73 10.46
C THR A 107 12.46 -10.00 10.27
N LYS A 108 13.20 -10.28 11.34
CA LYS A 108 14.63 -10.61 11.25
C LYS A 108 14.91 -11.92 10.52
N ILE A 109 14.07 -12.93 10.72
CA ILE A 109 14.19 -14.22 10.01
C ILE A 109 13.94 -14.01 8.51
N ILE A 110 12.89 -13.27 8.14
CA ILE A 110 12.56 -12.99 6.74
C ILE A 110 13.68 -12.17 6.07
N GLU A 111 14.20 -11.15 6.76
CA GLU A 111 15.33 -10.35 6.28
C GLU A 111 16.62 -11.16 6.14
N ASP A 112 16.79 -12.27 6.86
CA ASP A 112 17.99 -13.11 6.77
C ASP A 112 17.96 -14.05 5.55
N CYS A 113 16.79 -14.29 4.96
CA CYS A 113 16.62 -15.13 3.76
C CYS A 113 17.08 -14.45 2.44
N ARG A 114 18.12 -13.60 2.51
CA ARG A 114 18.71 -12.88 1.37
C ARG A 114 19.73 -13.72 0.60
#